data_AF-A0A9R0Z151-F1
#
_entry.id   AF-A0A9R0Z151-F1
#
_cell.length_a   1.000
_cell.length_b   1.000
_cell.length_c   1.000
_cell.angle_alpha   90.00
_cell.angle_beta   90.00
_cell.angle_gamma   90.00
#
_symmetry.space_group_name_H-M   'P 1'
#
loop_
_entity.id
_entity.type
_entity.pdbx_description
1 polymer ?
#
loop_
_entity_poly.entity_id
_entity_poly.type
_entity_poly.pdbx_seq_one_letter_code
_entity_poly.pdbx_strand_id
1 'polypeptide(L)'
;MNDSNMIKRAERPGFCLIGSKVVVLVNRYITYFCPETIINMYKFSVTPETKSKAIKGALVEELTKTSLGNKVIAFDGMHIYTITLFPSEYEKEYVIELNEGASEDASRSVSYSVTIHLAKSLKMQELKDYYNGEQSYVSQDILHAINVVLRALSSSCLNAPRAMFSTKFGPIIDTKEGLELWQGCYKGVCLSHYGLDLTIDTTVAPFYKSISMVKFVGEFLGRTDFNRAFSHKEYAKIERALKGVQVETIHHTDRTMKYRIKGLSVVPLKELMFSVDDDGIMTTVVDYYQSRYNCKLEYIHWPSLQCGVSGRQIYLPMEVCKLVQGQRYRQKLSTTQAAKLLKITCKRPQNRLNGILKAARGNFDVEELTEGEFSATGFPKVLYGSVLSAPLLKYGNEEIFMPIGGQWNMANKKIIDGGKVERWACLNFSKVPALEVDNFCSELINMCNKIGMVFEGKPLAVQQSSNFMDIQSALESLLSYISELFTDEGNCQRLQLLIVVLPEEKGHYGTIKRICETQLGIVSQCCLPKYVKAKVNVEYLENVALKINVKAGGRNAILQEGLPFLSDIPTIIFGADVSHPHQECTHLLFRRLLHRWTGLKLQRIDV
;
A
#
# COMPACT_ATOMS: atom_id res chain seq x y z
N MET A 1 -12.27 -15.42 31.80
CA MET A 1 -13.27 -14.46 31.31
C MET A 1 -14.49 -15.28 30.93
N ASN A 2 -15.65 -15.02 31.55
CA ASN A 2 -16.86 -15.82 31.32
C ASN A 2 -17.31 -15.72 29.84
N ASP A 3 -17.57 -16.87 29.22
CA ASP A 3 -18.03 -17.05 27.84
C ASP A 3 -19.44 -16.49 27.56
N SER A 4 -20.10 -15.87 28.54
CA SER A 4 -21.52 -15.51 28.49
C SER A 4 -21.87 -14.25 27.70
N ASN A 5 -20.89 -13.53 27.13
CA ASN A 5 -21.14 -12.32 26.32
C ASN A 5 -20.33 -12.27 25.01
N MET A 6 -20.01 -13.42 24.40
CA MET A 6 -19.56 -13.39 23.00
C MET A 6 -20.73 -12.96 22.11
N ILE A 7 -20.62 -11.77 21.51
CA ILE A 7 -21.51 -11.32 20.43
C ILE A 7 -21.41 -12.34 19.30
N LYS A 8 -22.38 -13.24 19.22
CA LYS A 8 -22.49 -14.19 18.11
C LYS A 8 -22.84 -13.42 16.85
N ARG A 9 -22.11 -13.68 15.77
CA ARG A 9 -22.48 -13.13 14.46
C ARG A 9 -23.84 -13.70 14.07
N ALA A 10 -24.73 -12.86 13.57
CA ALA A 10 -26.03 -13.31 13.07
C ALA A 10 -25.84 -14.34 11.95
N GLU A 11 -26.62 -15.41 12.00
CA GLU A 11 -26.65 -16.41 10.93
C GLU A 11 -27.23 -15.80 9.65
N ARG A 12 -26.85 -16.37 8.50
CA ARG A 12 -27.36 -15.92 7.21
C ARG A 12 -28.87 -16.24 7.15
N PRO A 13 -29.75 -15.25 6.96
CA PRO A 13 -31.20 -15.48 6.96
C PRO A 13 -31.71 -16.18 5.68
N GLY A 14 -30.92 -16.19 4.61
CA GLY A 14 -31.26 -16.84 3.35
C GLY A 14 -30.41 -16.35 2.17
N PHE A 15 -30.80 -16.76 0.96
CA PHE A 15 -30.17 -16.34 -0.29
C PHE A 15 -31.02 -15.30 -1.02
N CYS A 16 -30.35 -14.44 -1.80
CA CYS A 16 -31.03 -13.42 -2.60
C CYS A 16 -31.83 -14.07 -3.74
N LEU A 17 -33.14 -13.84 -3.74
CA LEU A 17 -34.06 -14.35 -4.77
C LEU A 17 -34.34 -13.33 -5.89
N ILE A 18 -34.01 -12.05 -5.66
CA ILE A 18 -34.26 -10.96 -6.60
C ILE A 18 -33.09 -10.74 -7.57
N GLY A 19 -33.38 -10.06 -8.68
CA GLY A 19 -32.42 -9.69 -9.72
C GLY A 19 -32.23 -10.76 -10.80
N SER A 20 -31.68 -10.34 -11.94
CA SER A 20 -31.42 -11.21 -13.09
C SER A 20 -30.25 -12.13 -12.82
N LYS A 21 -30.40 -13.43 -13.07
CA LYS A 21 -29.34 -14.42 -12.83
C LYS A 21 -28.17 -14.21 -13.79
N VAL A 22 -26.96 -14.34 -13.26
CA VAL A 22 -25.71 -14.26 -14.02
C VAL A 22 -24.76 -15.36 -13.57
N VAL A 23 -23.98 -15.90 -14.50
CA VAL A 23 -22.91 -16.86 -14.19
C VAL A 23 -21.60 -16.11 -14.12
N VAL A 24 -20.85 -16.30 -13.03
CA VAL A 24 -19.55 -15.64 -12.80
C VAL A 24 -18.47 -16.67 -12.52
N LEU A 25 -17.29 -16.44 -13.09
CA LEU A 25 -16.07 -17.16 -12.72
C LEU A 25 -15.37 -16.37 -11.61
N VAL A 26 -15.01 -17.06 -10.54
CA VAL A 26 -14.21 -16.48 -9.44
C VAL A 26 -12.84 -17.10 -9.41
N ASN A 27 -11.84 -16.38 -8.92
CA ASN A 27 -10.45 -16.81 -8.81
C ASN A 27 -10.20 -17.78 -7.63
N ARG A 28 -11.16 -18.66 -7.40
CA ARG A 28 -11.17 -19.66 -6.32
C ARG A 28 -11.30 -21.05 -6.93
N TYR A 29 -10.70 -22.03 -6.28
CA TYR A 29 -10.67 -23.42 -6.72
C TYR A 29 -11.19 -24.29 -5.58
N ILE A 30 -11.95 -25.33 -5.89
CA ILE A 30 -12.46 -26.28 -4.87
C ILE A 30 -11.26 -27.05 -4.35
N THR A 31 -11.14 -27.18 -3.03
CA THR A 31 -10.08 -28.00 -2.42
C THR A 31 -10.66 -29.28 -1.86
N TYR A 32 -9.91 -30.36 -1.97
CA TYR A 32 -10.17 -31.63 -1.29
C TYR A 32 -9.08 -31.83 -0.25
N PHE A 33 -9.45 -32.33 0.92
CA PHE A 33 -8.53 -32.61 2.00
C PHE A 33 -8.97 -33.85 2.76
N CYS A 34 -8.01 -34.56 3.34
CA CYS A 34 -8.27 -35.68 4.22
C CYS A 34 -8.59 -35.17 5.65
N PRO A 35 -9.77 -35.47 6.22
CA PRO A 35 -10.12 -35.03 7.58
C PRO A 35 -9.22 -35.62 8.67
N GLU A 36 -8.68 -36.80 8.44
CA GLU A 36 -7.81 -37.52 9.37
C GLU A 36 -6.40 -36.92 9.43
N THR A 37 -6.01 -36.07 8.48
CA THR A 37 -4.72 -35.39 8.48
C THR A 37 -4.55 -34.53 9.74
N ILE A 38 -3.36 -34.63 10.35
CA ILE A 38 -2.96 -33.81 11.49
C ILE A 38 -1.74 -32.98 11.09
N ILE A 39 -1.87 -31.65 11.16
CA ILE A 39 -0.74 -30.74 10.97
C ILE A 39 -0.12 -30.47 12.34
N ASN A 40 1.09 -30.95 12.57
CA ASN A 40 1.84 -30.76 13.80
C ASN A 40 2.61 -29.43 13.74
N MET A 41 2.32 -28.56 14.69
CA MET A 41 2.96 -27.25 14.84
C MET A 41 4.02 -27.33 15.94
N TYR A 42 5.27 -27.15 15.56
CA TYR A 42 6.42 -27.13 16.45
C TYR A 42 6.91 -25.70 16.66
N LYS A 43 7.12 -25.30 17.92
CA LYS A 43 7.76 -24.02 18.25
C LYS A 43 9.27 -24.14 17.97
N PHE A 44 9.78 -23.24 17.13
CA PHE A 44 11.20 -23.14 16.83
C PHE A 44 11.86 -22.07 17.70
N SER A 45 12.86 -22.48 18.48
CA SER A 45 13.64 -21.57 19.32
C SER A 45 15.11 -21.64 18.93
N VAL A 46 15.80 -20.49 18.98
CA VAL A 46 17.19 -20.36 18.56
C VAL A 46 17.96 -19.48 19.55
N THR A 47 19.17 -19.93 19.91
CA THR A 47 20.12 -19.23 20.77
C THR A 47 21.46 -19.12 20.04
N PRO A 48 22.05 -17.91 19.90
CA PRO A 48 21.54 -16.62 20.35
C PRO A 48 20.27 -16.18 19.60
N GLU A 49 19.39 -15.43 20.27
CA GLU A 49 18.12 -15.00 19.67
C GLU A 49 18.38 -14.06 18.49
N THR A 50 17.89 -14.45 17.31
CA THR A 50 17.98 -13.63 16.09
C THR A 50 16.61 -13.17 15.62
N LYS A 51 16.47 -11.87 15.29
CA LYS A 51 15.25 -11.33 14.66
C LYS A 51 15.21 -11.56 13.14
N SER A 52 16.29 -12.07 12.56
CA SER A 52 16.40 -12.29 11.11
C SER A 52 15.64 -13.54 10.67
N LYS A 53 14.51 -13.36 9.98
CA LYS A 53 13.78 -14.47 9.36
C LYS A 53 14.62 -15.27 8.36
N ALA A 54 15.58 -14.62 7.69
CA ALA A 54 16.46 -15.29 6.74
C ALA A 54 17.42 -16.26 7.45
N ILE A 55 18.01 -15.86 8.58
CA ILE A 55 18.88 -16.72 9.38
C ILE A 55 18.07 -17.89 9.95
N LYS A 56 16.90 -17.60 10.55
CA LYS A 56 16.01 -18.67 11.05
C LYS A 56 15.61 -19.65 9.94
N GLY A 57 15.32 -19.15 8.73
CA GLY A 57 15.01 -19.99 7.58
C GLY A 57 16.18 -20.89 7.17
N ALA A 58 17.40 -20.36 7.12
CA ALA A 58 18.60 -21.13 6.82
C ALA A 58 18.88 -22.21 7.88
N LEU A 59 18.69 -21.88 9.17
CA LEU A 59 18.82 -22.85 10.26
C LEU A 59 17.82 -23.98 10.14
N VAL A 60 16.56 -23.67 9.82
CA VAL A 60 15.52 -24.68 9.61
C VAL A 60 15.83 -25.55 8.40
N GLU A 61 16.33 -24.97 7.31
CA GLU A 61 16.76 -25.72 6.12
C GLU A 61 17.90 -26.70 6.45
N GLU A 62 18.91 -26.25 7.18
CA GLU A 62 20.06 -27.07 7.58
C GLU A 62 19.66 -28.16 8.59
N LEU A 63 18.80 -27.83 9.56
CA LEU A 63 18.21 -28.79 10.50
C LEU A 63 17.47 -29.90 9.75
N THR A 64 16.74 -29.54 8.70
CA THR A 64 15.94 -30.49 7.90
C THR A 64 16.83 -31.47 7.15
N LYS A 65 17.91 -30.95 6.56
CA LYS A 65 18.89 -31.75 5.79
C LYS A 65 19.67 -32.72 6.68
N THR A 66 20.15 -32.24 7.82
CA THR A 66 21.09 -32.98 8.67
C THR A 66 20.39 -33.91 9.65
N SER A 67 19.26 -33.48 10.22
CA SER A 67 18.72 -34.09 11.43
C SER A 67 17.28 -34.57 11.27
N LEU A 68 16.45 -33.95 10.42
CA LEU A 68 15.04 -34.32 10.24
C LEU A 68 14.77 -35.23 9.03
N GLY A 69 15.82 -35.73 8.37
CA GLY A 69 15.72 -36.73 7.31
C GLY A 69 15.02 -36.24 6.04
N ASN A 70 15.20 -34.98 5.65
CA ASN A 70 14.59 -34.37 4.45
C ASN A 70 13.04 -34.43 4.40
N LYS A 71 12.38 -34.54 5.56
CA LYS A 71 10.92 -34.48 5.64
C LYS A 71 10.41 -33.12 5.12
N VAL A 72 9.23 -33.15 4.50
CA VAL A 72 8.57 -31.93 4.03
C VAL A 72 8.11 -31.12 5.24
N ILE A 73 8.68 -29.93 5.38
CA ILE A 73 8.32 -28.99 6.44
C ILE A 73 8.03 -27.61 5.87
N ALA A 74 7.20 -26.86 6.58
CA ALA A 74 6.92 -25.46 6.27
C ALA A 74 7.24 -24.58 7.48
N PHE A 75 7.71 -23.35 7.25
CA PHE A 75 8.20 -22.46 8.31
C PHE A 75 7.71 -21.03 8.11
N ASP A 76 7.14 -20.43 9.16
CA ASP A 76 6.61 -19.04 9.11
C ASP A 76 7.56 -17.98 9.72
N GLY A 77 8.71 -18.42 10.22
CA GLY A 77 9.68 -17.62 10.96
C GLY A 77 9.69 -17.88 12.47
N MET A 78 8.68 -18.58 13.00
CA MET A 78 8.53 -18.88 14.43
C MET A 78 8.12 -20.33 14.68
N HIS A 79 7.31 -20.91 13.80
CA HIS A 79 6.80 -22.27 13.93
C HIS A 79 7.13 -23.09 12.69
N ILE A 80 7.47 -24.36 12.92
CA ILE A 80 7.59 -25.40 11.90
C ILE A 80 6.25 -26.15 11.84
N TYR A 81 5.78 -26.43 10.63
CA TYR A 81 4.57 -27.19 10.34
C TYR A 81 4.93 -28.42 9.52
N THR A 82 4.40 -29.58 9.92
CA THR A 82 4.59 -30.84 9.19
C THR A 82 3.42 -31.79 9.46
N ILE A 83 3.10 -32.65 8.49
CA ILE A 83 2.09 -33.71 8.66
C ILE A 83 2.65 -34.91 9.43
N THR A 84 3.97 -35.11 9.42
CA THR A 84 4.61 -36.20 10.14
C THR A 84 4.86 -35.81 11.59
N LEU A 85 4.35 -36.58 12.54
CA LEU A 85 4.72 -36.41 13.95
C LEU A 85 6.19 -36.80 14.13
N PHE A 86 7.00 -35.88 14.67
CA PHE A 86 8.37 -36.18 15.06
C PHE A 86 8.37 -37.00 16.37
N PRO A 87 9.12 -38.11 16.44
CA PRO A 87 9.35 -38.82 17.70
C PRO A 87 9.91 -37.90 18.78
N SER A 88 9.67 -38.20 20.06
CA SER A 88 10.13 -37.39 21.20
C SER A 88 11.65 -37.19 21.23
N GLU A 89 12.42 -38.12 20.65
CA GLU A 89 13.88 -38.03 20.51
C GLU A 89 14.36 -36.86 19.65
N TYR A 90 13.46 -36.26 18.85
CA TYR A 90 13.73 -35.07 18.06
C TYR A 90 13.53 -33.77 18.83
N GLU A 91 12.91 -33.81 20.02
CA GLU A 91 12.78 -32.64 20.90
C GLU A 91 14.04 -32.47 21.75
N LYS A 92 15.17 -32.25 21.07
CA LYS A 92 16.47 -32.02 21.70
C LYS A 92 17.13 -30.77 21.14
N GLU A 93 18.25 -30.42 21.76
CA GLU A 93 19.11 -29.34 21.30
C GLU A 93 19.97 -29.81 20.11
N TYR A 94 19.92 -29.03 19.03
CA TYR A 94 20.73 -29.20 17.83
C TYR A 94 21.70 -28.04 17.72
N VAL A 95 22.98 -28.34 17.53
CA VAL A 95 24.00 -27.33 17.27
C VAL A 95 24.23 -27.27 15.77
N ILE A 96 23.92 -26.11 15.17
CA ILE A 96 24.07 -25.87 13.73
C ILE A 96 25.05 -24.73 13.53
N GLU A 97 26.09 -24.99 12.75
CA GLU A 97 27.05 -23.96 12.36
C GLU A 97 26.62 -23.29 11.06
N LEU A 98 26.37 -21.99 11.10
CA LEU A 98 26.11 -21.19 9.90
C LEU A 98 27.25 -20.23 9.64
N ASN A 99 27.71 -20.23 8.37
CA ASN A 99 28.67 -19.24 7.89
C ASN A 99 27.95 -17.90 7.67
N GLU A 100 28.04 -17.00 8.65
CA GLU A 100 27.62 -15.61 8.48
C GLU A 100 28.70 -14.87 7.69
N GLY A 101 28.62 -14.90 6.36
CA GLY A 101 29.55 -14.19 5.50
C GLY A 101 29.51 -12.67 5.72
N ALA A 102 30.37 -12.15 6.61
CA ALA A 102 30.54 -10.71 6.84
C ALA A 102 31.89 -10.29 7.50
N SER A 103 32.94 -11.13 7.57
CA SER A 103 34.26 -10.70 8.09
C SER A 103 35.44 -11.18 7.23
N GLU A 104 36.49 -10.34 7.18
CA GLU A 104 37.69 -10.58 6.37
C GLU A 104 38.61 -11.66 6.93
N ASP A 105 38.62 -11.85 8.25
CA ASP A 105 39.35 -12.93 8.93
C ASP A 105 38.43 -14.15 9.05
N ALA A 106 38.92 -15.30 8.54
CA ALA A 106 38.39 -16.66 8.66
C ALA A 106 36.88 -16.82 8.94
N SER A 107 36.16 -17.48 8.02
CA SER A 107 34.89 -18.21 8.25
C SER A 107 34.44 -18.23 9.72
N ARG A 108 33.78 -17.16 10.20
CA ARG A 108 33.19 -17.15 11.53
C ARG A 108 31.89 -17.93 11.40
N SER A 109 31.99 -19.26 11.47
CA SER A 109 30.83 -20.09 11.69
C SER A 109 30.25 -19.69 13.04
N VAL A 110 29.04 -19.16 13.02
CA VAL A 110 28.30 -18.89 14.26
C VAL A 110 27.58 -20.19 14.58
N SER A 111 27.92 -20.79 15.71
CA SER A 111 27.20 -21.93 16.25
C SER A 111 25.88 -21.46 16.85
N TYR A 112 24.78 -21.96 16.29
CA TYR A 112 23.43 -21.75 16.80
C TYR A 112 22.96 -23.00 17.51
N SER A 113 22.46 -22.83 18.73
CA SER A 113 21.67 -23.85 19.42
C SER A 113 20.21 -23.70 19.01
N VAL A 114 19.61 -24.77 18.52
CA VAL A 114 18.25 -24.83 17.99
C VAL A 114 17.47 -25.90 18.71
N THR A 115 16.26 -25.57 19.17
CA THR A 115 15.32 -26.54 19.73
C THR A 115 13.97 -26.46 19.04
N ILE A 116 13.32 -27.62 18.93
CA ILE A 116 11.96 -27.76 18.42
C ILE A 116 11.12 -28.48 19.47
N HIS A 117 9.92 -27.95 19.74
CA HIS A 117 8.99 -28.54 20.70
C HIS A 117 7.59 -28.56 20.12
N LEU A 118 6.87 -29.68 20.24
CA LEU A 118 5.48 -29.77 19.77
C LEU A 118 4.62 -28.79 20.56
N ALA A 119 4.06 -27.81 19.87
CA ALA A 119 3.20 -26.79 20.46
C ALA A 119 1.72 -27.17 20.35
N LYS A 120 1.29 -27.69 19.18
CA LYS A 120 -0.11 -28.04 18.93
C LYS A 120 -0.22 -29.05 17.78
N SER A 121 -1.17 -29.99 17.89
CA SER A 121 -1.58 -30.85 16.79
C SER A 121 -2.91 -30.37 16.23
N LEU A 122 -2.90 -29.92 14.98
CA LEU A 122 -4.02 -29.29 14.31
C LEU A 122 -4.74 -30.31 13.43
N LYS A 123 -5.91 -30.78 13.85
CA LYS A 123 -6.68 -31.81 13.12
C LYS A 123 -7.52 -31.17 12.01
N MET A 124 -7.36 -31.65 10.78
CA MET A 124 -8.16 -31.16 9.64
C MET A 124 -9.66 -31.50 9.79
N GLN A 125 -10.01 -32.50 10.60
CA GLN A 125 -11.38 -32.84 10.99
C GLN A 125 -12.20 -31.63 11.46
N GLU A 126 -11.56 -30.64 12.11
CA GLU A 126 -12.23 -29.40 12.53
C GLU A 126 -12.92 -28.67 11.37
N LEU A 127 -12.34 -28.72 10.17
CA LEU A 127 -12.95 -28.15 8.97
C LEU A 127 -14.22 -28.93 8.56
N LYS A 128 -14.18 -30.26 8.65
CA LYS A 128 -15.33 -31.12 8.32
C LYS A 128 -16.47 -30.90 9.33
N ASP A 129 -16.15 -30.89 10.62
CA ASP A 129 -17.12 -30.63 11.70
C ASP A 129 -17.79 -29.25 11.51
N TYR A 130 -17.02 -28.23 11.14
CA TYR A 130 -17.55 -26.90 10.83
C TYR A 130 -18.53 -26.92 9.66
N TYR A 131 -18.20 -27.62 8.57
CA TYR A 131 -19.08 -27.71 7.40
C TYR A 131 -20.31 -28.59 7.61
N ASN A 132 -20.24 -29.54 8.54
CA ASN A 132 -21.38 -30.33 9.00
C ASN A 132 -22.29 -29.56 9.99
N GLY A 133 -21.85 -28.40 10.48
CA GLY A 133 -22.55 -27.64 11.52
C GLY A 133 -22.36 -28.19 12.93
N GLU A 134 -21.45 -29.14 13.13
CA GLU A 134 -21.08 -29.70 14.43
C GLU A 134 -20.25 -28.71 15.25
N GLN A 135 -19.53 -27.80 14.58
CA GLN A 135 -18.79 -26.71 15.19
C GLN A 135 -19.16 -25.34 14.62
N SER A 136 -19.19 -24.32 15.48
CA SER A 136 -19.58 -22.95 15.09
C SER A 136 -18.45 -22.10 14.51
N TYR A 137 -17.19 -22.52 14.67
CA TYR A 137 -16.02 -21.81 14.15
C TYR A 137 -14.90 -22.78 13.76
N VAL A 138 -13.95 -22.27 12.97
CA VAL A 138 -12.69 -22.94 12.66
C VAL A 138 -11.54 -22.10 13.24
N SER A 139 -10.59 -22.77 13.87
CA SER A 139 -9.37 -22.22 14.41
C SER A 139 -8.58 -21.51 13.32
N GLN A 140 -8.20 -20.26 13.59
CA GLN A 140 -7.33 -19.50 12.69
C GLN A 140 -5.96 -20.16 12.53
N ASP A 141 -5.52 -20.96 13.51
CA ASP A 141 -4.25 -21.69 13.47
C ASP A 141 -4.24 -22.71 12.32
N ILE A 142 -5.34 -23.43 12.10
CA ILE A 142 -5.47 -24.40 10.99
C ILE A 142 -5.34 -23.69 9.64
N LEU A 143 -6.11 -22.61 9.45
CA LEU A 143 -6.07 -21.84 8.21
C LEU A 143 -4.69 -21.23 7.96
N HIS A 144 -4.03 -20.73 9.01
CA HIS A 144 -2.66 -20.22 8.92
C HIS A 144 -1.66 -21.33 8.57
N ALA A 145 -1.75 -22.49 9.22
CA ALA A 145 -0.89 -23.64 8.96
C ALA A 145 -0.99 -24.09 7.49
N ILE A 146 -2.21 -24.26 6.96
CA ILE A 146 -2.43 -24.61 5.54
C ILE A 146 -1.81 -23.54 4.63
N ASN A 147 -1.99 -22.26 4.94
CA ASN A 147 -1.41 -21.16 4.17
C ASN A 147 0.13 -21.14 4.19
N VAL A 148 0.76 -21.55 5.31
CA VAL A 148 2.21 -21.65 5.43
C VAL A 148 2.73 -22.84 4.63
N VAL A 149 2.07 -24.00 4.73
CA VAL A 149 2.39 -25.20 3.94
C VAL A 149 2.31 -24.89 2.45
N LEU A 150 1.20 -24.33 1.97
CA LEU A 150 1.00 -24.00 0.55
C LEU A 150 2.07 -23.07 -0.04
N ARG A 151 2.75 -22.26 0.79
CA ARG A 151 3.84 -21.37 0.37
C ARG A 151 5.19 -22.07 0.37
N ALA A 152 5.42 -23.01 1.28
CA ALA A 152 6.63 -23.83 1.28
C ALA A 152 6.78 -24.62 -0.04
N LEU A 153 5.65 -24.98 -0.67
CA LEU A 153 5.58 -25.66 -1.98
C LEU A 153 6.19 -24.87 -3.15
N SER A 154 6.53 -23.60 -2.96
CA SER A 154 7.02 -22.71 -4.01
C SER A 154 8.42 -22.18 -3.72
N SER A 155 9.31 -23.06 -3.23
CA SER A 155 10.70 -22.76 -2.83
C SER A 155 11.53 -22.04 -3.91
N SER A 156 11.24 -22.28 -5.20
CA SER A 156 11.88 -21.59 -6.34
C SER A 156 11.42 -20.14 -6.57
N CYS A 157 10.53 -19.61 -5.72
CA CYS A 157 10.02 -18.24 -5.81
C CYS A 157 10.53 -17.36 -4.65
N LEU A 158 10.64 -16.06 -4.90
CA LEU A 158 10.88 -15.08 -3.85
C LEU A 158 9.63 -14.91 -3.00
N ASN A 159 9.68 -15.45 -1.78
CA ASN A 159 8.57 -15.41 -0.84
C ASN A 159 8.46 -14.04 -0.14
N ALA A 160 7.26 -13.47 -0.18
CA ALA A 160 6.86 -12.29 0.59
C ALA A 160 5.64 -12.64 1.47
N PRO A 161 5.32 -11.86 2.53
CA PRO A 161 4.33 -12.24 3.55
C PRO A 161 2.92 -12.65 3.06
N ARG A 162 2.56 -12.34 1.82
CA ARG A 162 1.29 -12.71 1.18
C ARG A 162 1.40 -13.03 -0.31
N ALA A 163 2.61 -13.12 -0.87
CA ALA A 163 2.77 -13.30 -2.32
C ALA A 163 4.14 -13.90 -2.63
N MET A 164 4.23 -14.53 -3.79
CA MET A 164 5.44 -15.17 -4.29
C MET A 164 5.79 -14.52 -5.62
N PHE A 165 7.05 -14.16 -5.84
CA PHE A 165 7.50 -13.46 -7.05
C PHE A 165 8.54 -14.29 -7.78
N SER A 166 8.41 -14.39 -9.09
CA SER A 166 9.31 -15.18 -9.93
C SER A 166 9.16 -14.80 -11.40
N THR A 167 10.22 -14.98 -12.17
CA THR A 167 10.21 -14.89 -13.64
C THR A 167 9.27 -15.92 -14.28
N LYS A 168 8.92 -17.00 -13.56
CA LYS A 168 7.92 -18.00 -13.98
C LYS A 168 6.53 -17.37 -14.20
N PHE A 169 6.19 -16.32 -13.46
CA PHE A 169 4.88 -15.66 -13.58
C PHE A 169 4.80 -14.68 -14.75
N GLY A 170 5.93 -14.28 -15.31
CA GLY A 170 6.01 -13.38 -16.45
C GLY A 170 7.35 -12.65 -16.54
N PRO A 171 7.57 -11.89 -17.62
CA PRO A 171 8.80 -11.14 -17.81
C PRO A 171 8.97 -10.06 -16.75
N ILE A 172 10.23 -9.82 -16.38
CA ILE A 172 10.62 -8.65 -15.58
C ILE A 172 10.46 -7.39 -16.45
N ILE A 173 9.85 -6.36 -15.88
CA ILE A 173 9.55 -5.13 -16.62
C ILE A 173 10.39 -3.98 -16.06
N ASP A 174 11.25 -3.41 -16.89
CA ASP A 174 12.10 -2.29 -16.50
C ASP A 174 11.27 -0.99 -16.30
N THR A 175 11.24 -0.49 -15.05
CA THR A 175 10.60 0.80 -14.76
C THR A 175 11.47 2.01 -15.01
N LYS A 176 12.74 1.81 -15.35
CA LYS A 176 13.84 2.77 -15.29
C LYS A 176 14.07 3.21 -13.84
N GLU A 177 14.99 4.16 -13.64
CA GLU A 177 15.29 4.71 -12.32
C GLU A 177 15.73 3.62 -11.33
N GLY A 178 16.56 2.65 -11.77
CA GLY A 178 17.15 1.63 -10.88
C GLY A 178 16.19 0.56 -10.37
N LEU A 179 14.91 0.57 -10.78
CA LEU A 179 13.89 -0.40 -10.35
C LEU A 179 13.31 -1.20 -11.52
N GLU A 180 12.81 -2.38 -11.18
CA GLU A 180 12.12 -3.30 -12.08
C GLU A 180 10.87 -3.89 -11.41
N LEU A 181 9.89 -4.30 -12.21
CA LEU A 181 8.66 -4.92 -11.72
C LEU A 181 8.69 -6.42 -11.94
N TRP A 182 8.44 -7.16 -10.86
CA TRP A 182 8.31 -8.59 -10.89
C TRP A 182 6.85 -8.98 -10.79
N GLN A 183 6.46 -9.96 -11.59
CA GLN A 183 5.15 -10.58 -11.50
C GLN A 183 5.16 -11.66 -10.43
N GLY A 184 4.03 -11.82 -9.76
CA GLY A 184 3.87 -12.73 -8.65
C GLY A 184 2.48 -13.31 -8.55
N CYS A 185 2.34 -14.22 -7.60
CA CYS A 185 1.11 -14.93 -7.31
C CYS A 185 0.79 -14.82 -5.81
N TYR A 186 -0.45 -14.45 -5.49
CA TYR A 186 -1.07 -14.75 -4.21
C TYR A 186 -1.61 -16.18 -4.26
N LYS A 187 -1.35 -16.96 -3.21
CA LYS A 187 -1.89 -18.30 -3.01
C LYS A 187 -2.28 -18.43 -1.53
N GLY A 188 -3.51 -18.84 -1.26
CA GLY A 188 -3.96 -19.08 0.11
C GLY A 188 -5.39 -19.60 0.17
N VAL A 189 -5.76 -20.20 1.30
CA VAL A 189 -7.09 -20.75 1.53
C VAL A 189 -8.02 -19.76 2.22
N CYS A 190 -9.31 -19.84 1.89
CA CYS A 190 -10.37 -19.17 2.65
C CYS A 190 -11.58 -20.09 2.81
N LEU A 191 -12.32 -19.90 3.90
CA LEU A 191 -13.59 -20.59 4.11
C LEU A 191 -14.65 -19.98 3.19
N SER A 192 -15.36 -20.82 2.44
CA SER A 192 -16.56 -20.46 1.69
C SER A 192 -17.77 -21.22 2.21
N HIS A 193 -18.97 -20.88 1.72
CA HIS A 193 -20.18 -21.64 2.04
C HIS A 193 -20.15 -23.08 1.48
N TYR A 194 -19.40 -23.32 0.41
CA TYR A 194 -19.34 -24.61 -0.30
C TYR A 194 -18.08 -25.42 0.03
N GLY A 195 -17.48 -25.19 1.20
CA GLY A 195 -16.22 -25.79 1.60
C GLY A 195 -15.03 -24.83 1.54
N LEU A 196 -13.85 -25.37 1.78
CA LEU A 196 -12.59 -24.64 1.74
C LEU A 196 -12.23 -24.31 0.28
N ASP A 197 -11.77 -23.07 0.05
CA ASP A 197 -11.43 -22.56 -1.28
C ASP A 197 -9.96 -22.17 -1.34
N LEU A 198 -9.24 -22.69 -2.34
CA LEU A 198 -7.92 -22.16 -2.69
C LEU A 198 -8.11 -20.92 -3.56
N THR A 199 -7.60 -19.79 -3.10
CA THR A 199 -7.61 -18.51 -3.82
C THR A 199 -6.26 -18.28 -4.47
N ILE A 200 -6.28 -18.04 -5.78
CA ILE A 200 -5.10 -17.72 -6.58
C ILE A 200 -5.32 -16.37 -7.24
N ASP A 201 -4.37 -15.46 -7.10
CA ASP A 201 -4.45 -14.16 -7.78
C ASP A 201 -3.10 -13.67 -8.27
N THR A 202 -3.10 -12.86 -9.32
CA THR A 202 -1.89 -12.26 -9.88
C THR A 202 -1.56 -10.94 -9.20
N THR A 203 -0.28 -10.74 -8.91
CA THR A 203 0.23 -9.52 -8.28
C THR A 203 1.50 -9.05 -8.98
N VAL A 204 1.86 -7.78 -8.79
CA VAL A 204 3.07 -7.17 -9.33
C VAL A 204 3.68 -6.28 -8.25
N ALA A 205 4.99 -6.37 -8.05
CA ALA A 205 5.68 -5.53 -7.08
C ALA A 205 7.02 -5.01 -7.63
N PRO A 206 7.48 -3.84 -7.15
CA PRO A 206 8.77 -3.28 -7.52
C PRO A 206 9.92 -3.93 -6.73
N PHE A 207 11.03 -4.17 -7.43
CA PHE A 207 12.28 -4.73 -6.94
C PHE A 207 13.45 -3.86 -7.40
N TYR A 208 14.54 -3.87 -6.64
CA TYR A 208 15.80 -3.25 -7.08
C TYR A 208 16.36 -4.06 -8.24
N LYS A 209 16.82 -3.38 -9.29
CA LYS A 209 17.61 -4.02 -10.34
C LYS A 209 18.93 -4.50 -9.76
N SER A 210 19.39 -5.67 -10.18
CA SER A 210 20.75 -6.13 -9.85
C SER A 210 21.78 -5.47 -10.79
N ILE A 211 22.18 -4.25 -10.45
CA ILE A 211 23.15 -3.43 -11.19
C ILE A 211 24.21 -2.88 -10.23
N SER A 212 25.32 -2.36 -10.78
CA SER A 212 26.32 -1.64 -9.97
C SER A 212 25.68 -0.47 -9.24
N MET A 213 26.14 -0.17 -8.03
CA MET A 213 25.57 0.89 -7.20
C MET A 213 25.71 2.25 -7.89
N VAL A 214 26.81 2.50 -8.60
CA VAL A 214 27.02 3.70 -9.41
C VAL A 214 25.94 3.85 -10.49
N LYS A 215 25.65 2.77 -11.24
CA LYS A 215 24.59 2.78 -12.25
C LYS A 215 23.22 3.00 -11.62
N PHE A 216 22.96 2.38 -10.46
CA PHE A 216 21.73 2.62 -9.71
C PHE A 216 21.58 4.10 -9.32
N VAL A 217 22.62 4.71 -8.74
CA VAL A 217 22.61 6.14 -8.37
C VAL A 217 22.35 7.02 -9.60
N GLY A 218 23.01 6.74 -10.72
CA GLY A 218 22.80 7.44 -12.00
C GLY A 218 21.36 7.36 -12.48
N GLU A 219 20.81 6.15 -12.58
CA GLU A 219 19.41 5.95 -13.00
C GLU A 219 18.42 6.58 -12.00
N PHE A 220 18.60 6.37 -10.70
CA PHE A 220 17.65 6.75 -9.65
C PHE A 220 17.61 8.28 -9.39
N LEU A 221 18.73 8.97 -9.57
CA LEU A 221 18.81 10.43 -9.50
C LEU A 221 18.58 11.12 -10.85
N GLY A 222 18.67 10.39 -11.97
CA GLY A 222 18.66 10.98 -13.30
C GLY A 222 19.91 11.80 -13.58
N ARG A 223 21.06 11.34 -13.06
CA ARG A 223 22.33 12.07 -13.06
C ARG A 223 23.20 11.63 -14.24
N THR A 224 23.78 12.60 -14.94
CA THR A 224 24.71 12.38 -16.07
C THR A 224 26.15 12.75 -15.74
N ASP A 225 26.35 13.83 -14.99
CA ASP A 225 27.67 14.23 -14.49
C ASP A 225 27.92 13.56 -13.14
N PHE A 226 28.79 12.56 -13.06
CA PHE A 226 29.11 11.81 -11.83
C PHE A 226 30.22 12.45 -10.98
N ASN A 227 30.90 13.50 -11.45
CA ASN A 227 32.06 14.09 -10.76
C ASN A 227 31.69 15.06 -9.62
N ARG A 228 30.48 15.63 -9.63
CA ARG A 228 29.99 16.50 -8.54
C ARG A 228 29.63 15.75 -7.24
N ALA A 229 29.64 16.47 -6.12
CA ALA A 229 29.12 15.96 -4.84
C ALA A 229 27.57 15.83 -4.86
N PHE A 230 27.01 15.04 -3.97
CA PHE A 230 25.55 14.97 -3.79
C PHE A 230 25.05 16.25 -3.12
N SER A 231 23.97 16.82 -3.64
CA SER A 231 23.18 17.80 -2.90
C SER A 231 22.50 17.15 -1.69
N HIS A 232 22.13 17.95 -0.68
CA HIS A 232 21.39 17.44 0.49
C HIS A 232 20.10 16.67 0.11
N LYS A 233 19.41 17.11 -0.96
CA LYS A 233 18.21 16.44 -1.47
C LYS A 233 18.53 15.09 -2.09
N GLU A 234 19.61 14.98 -2.87
CA GLU A 234 20.07 13.73 -3.47
C GLU A 234 20.54 12.73 -2.40
N TYR A 235 21.34 13.20 -1.44
CA TYR A 235 21.80 12.40 -0.30
C TYR A 235 20.62 11.77 0.44
N ALA A 236 19.67 12.60 0.90
CA ALA A 236 18.50 12.12 1.64
C ALA A 236 17.61 11.19 0.80
N LYS A 237 17.58 11.37 -0.54
CA LYS A 237 16.83 10.50 -1.45
C LYS A 237 17.50 9.13 -1.59
N ILE A 238 18.82 9.07 -1.76
CA ILE A 238 19.58 7.81 -1.87
C ILE A 238 19.60 7.07 -0.53
N GLU A 239 19.87 7.76 0.57
CA GLU A 239 19.92 7.15 1.89
C GLU A 239 18.60 6.46 2.24
N ARG A 240 17.46 7.15 2.03
CA ARG A 240 16.12 6.56 2.23
C ARG A 240 15.88 5.36 1.32
N ALA A 241 16.38 5.39 0.09
CA ALA A 241 16.21 4.31 -0.87
C ALA A 241 17.10 3.10 -0.57
N LEU A 242 18.28 3.27 0.03
CA LEU A 242 19.25 2.19 0.22
C LEU A 242 19.29 1.64 1.64
N LYS A 243 18.76 2.35 2.64
CA LYS A 243 18.75 1.90 4.03
C LYS A 243 18.07 0.53 4.17
N GLY A 244 18.81 -0.42 4.70
CA GLY A 244 18.38 -1.81 4.90
C GLY A 244 18.46 -2.71 3.66
N VAL A 245 18.95 -2.20 2.53
CA VAL A 245 19.21 -2.97 1.30
C VAL A 245 20.55 -3.70 1.40
N GLN A 246 20.64 -4.88 0.81
CA GLN A 246 21.86 -5.68 0.71
C GLN A 246 22.63 -5.38 -0.58
N VAL A 247 23.94 -5.30 -0.47
CA VAL A 247 24.89 -5.16 -1.58
C VAL A 247 25.92 -6.27 -1.52
N GLU A 248 26.46 -6.63 -2.67
CA GLU A 248 27.62 -7.50 -2.80
C GLU A 248 28.83 -6.69 -3.25
N THR A 249 30.01 -6.99 -2.70
CA THR A 249 31.26 -6.36 -3.11
C THR A 249 31.86 -7.05 -4.33
N ILE A 250 32.47 -6.27 -5.21
CA ILE A 250 33.05 -6.76 -6.48
C ILE A 250 34.57 -6.61 -6.58
N HIS A 251 35.22 -6.05 -5.54
CA HIS A 251 36.66 -5.78 -5.53
C HIS A 251 37.52 -6.96 -5.04
N HIS A 252 36.91 -7.99 -4.45
CA HIS A 252 37.59 -9.23 -4.11
C HIS A 252 37.55 -10.19 -5.30
N THR A 253 38.67 -10.84 -5.62
CA THR A 253 38.79 -11.78 -6.74
C THR A 253 38.42 -13.22 -6.36
N ASP A 254 38.44 -13.53 -5.07
CA ASP A 254 38.34 -14.88 -4.50
C ASP A 254 36.96 -15.15 -3.85
N ARG A 255 36.26 -14.11 -3.39
CA ARG A 255 34.99 -14.25 -2.68
C ARG A 255 34.01 -13.11 -2.94
N THR A 256 32.71 -13.41 -2.91
CA THR A 256 31.64 -12.41 -2.95
C THR A 256 31.10 -12.18 -1.54
N MET A 257 31.38 -11.00 -0.98
CA MET A 257 30.90 -10.63 0.35
C MET A 257 29.60 -9.83 0.25
N LYS A 258 28.62 -10.13 1.11
CA LYS A 258 27.32 -9.43 1.14
C LYS A 258 27.19 -8.59 2.40
N TYR A 259 26.79 -7.34 2.26
CA TYR A 259 26.61 -6.41 3.36
C TYR A 259 25.23 -5.78 3.33
N ARG A 260 24.70 -5.46 4.51
CA ARG A 260 23.45 -4.71 4.65
C ARG A 260 23.74 -3.25 4.98
N ILE A 261 23.24 -2.35 4.14
CA ILE A 261 23.44 -0.91 4.27
C ILE A 261 22.64 -0.39 5.48
N LYS A 262 23.32 0.34 6.37
CA LYS A 262 22.71 1.03 7.51
C LYS A 262 22.45 2.51 7.23
N GLY A 263 23.28 3.12 6.41
CA GLY A 263 23.22 4.54 6.05
C GLY A 263 24.30 4.89 5.03
N LEU A 264 24.53 6.19 4.87
CA LEU A 264 25.62 6.76 4.07
C LEU A 264 26.58 7.53 4.98
N SER A 265 27.83 7.70 4.57
CA SER A 265 28.76 8.58 5.29
C SER A 265 28.36 10.05 5.17
N VAL A 266 28.52 10.80 6.25
CA VAL A 266 28.21 12.24 6.28
C VAL A 266 29.23 13.04 5.45
N VAL A 267 30.48 12.58 5.40
CA VAL A 267 31.57 13.19 4.63
C VAL A 267 31.88 12.39 3.35
N PRO A 268 32.42 13.03 2.29
CA PRO A 268 32.87 12.35 1.07
C PRO A 268 34.01 11.35 1.30
N LEU A 269 34.18 10.39 0.38
CA LEU A 269 35.24 9.36 0.45
C LEU A 269 36.65 9.93 0.64
N LYS A 270 37.01 11.02 -0.06
CA LYS A 270 38.33 11.67 0.06
C LYS A 270 38.64 12.23 1.46
N GLU A 271 37.61 12.51 2.27
CA GLU A 271 37.73 13.07 3.62
C GLU A 271 37.37 12.03 4.70
N LEU A 272 36.84 10.88 4.30
CA LEU A 272 36.36 9.84 5.20
C LEU A 272 37.54 9.01 5.72
N MET A 273 37.87 9.21 6.99
CA MET A 273 38.89 8.45 7.69
C MET A 273 38.30 7.34 8.55
N PHE A 274 39.03 6.24 8.68
CA PHE A 274 38.70 5.12 9.55
C PHE A 274 39.97 4.42 10.06
N SER A 275 39.84 3.69 11.17
CA SER A 275 40.92 2.86 11.72
C SER A 275 41.03 1.55 10.96
N VAL A 276 42.22 1.22 10.44
CA VAL A 276 42.47 -0.01 9.66
C VAL A 276 42.54 -1.23 10.58
N ASP A 277 43.04 -1.04 11.79
CA ASP A 277 43.34 -2.06 12.79
C ASP A 277 42.95 -1.59 14.20
N ASP A 278 43.08 -2.50 15.18
CA ASP A 278 42.89 -2.21 16.61
C ASP A 278 44.02 -1.31 17.16
N ASP A 279 45.13 -1.19 16.43
CA ASP A 279 46.29 -0.33 16.74
C ASP A 279 46.01 1.16 16.46
N GLY A 280 44.87 1.50 15.85
CA GLY A 280 44.39 2.87 15.73
C GLY A 280 44.94 3.62 14.50
N ILE A 281 45.53 2.94 13.52
CA ILE A 281 46.11 3.61 12.35
C ILE A 281 44.98 4.16 11.47
N MET A 282 44.90 5.48 11.41
CA MET A 282 43.90 6.20 10.62
C MET A 282 44.37 6.34 9.18
N THR A 283 43.51 5.93 8.24
CA THR A 283 43.71 6.16 6.81
C THR A 283 42.42 6.65 6.17
N THR A 284 42.51 7.29 5.00
CA THR A 284 41.32 7.61 4.22
C THR A 284 40.81 6.37 3.50
N VAL A 285 39.49 6.31 3.23
CA VAL A 285 38.93 5.21 2.43
C VAL A 285 39.57 5.17 1.03
N VAL A 286 39.92 6.31 0.45
CA VAL A 286 40.57 6.37 -0.87
C VAL A 286 41.95 5.72 -0.84
N ASP A 287 42.79 6.11 0.14
CA ASP A 287 44.16 5.60 0.26
C ASP A 287 44.17 4.11 0.63
N TYR A 288 43.23 3.67 1.47
CA TYR A 288 43.07 2.26 1.80
C TYR A 288 42.76 1.39 0.57
N TYR A 289 41.77 1.79 -0.24
CA TYR A 289 41.42 1.00 -1.44
C TYR A 289 42.53 1.02 -2.50
N GLN A 290 43.27 2.12 -2.61
CA GLN A 290 44.43 2.19 -3.50
C GLN A 290 45.60 1.32 -3.02
N SER A 291 45.93 1.33 -1.72
CA SER A 291 47.06 0.57 -1.16
C SER A 291 46.76 -0.92 -1.01
N ARG A 292 45.57 -1.26 -0.50
CA ARG A 292 45.18 -2.65 -0.19
C ARG A 292 44.71 -3.44 -1.41
N TYR A 293 43.93 -2.79 -2.28
CA TYR A 293 43.25 -3.45 -3.39
C TYR A 293 43.74 -2.98 -4.76
N ASN A 294 44.71 -2.06 -4.82
CA ASN A 294 45.14 -1.42 -6.06
C ASN A 294 43.95 -0.82 -6.87
N CYS A 295 42.94 -0.34 -6.15
CA CYS A 295 41.70 0.17 -6.71
C CYS A 295 41.69 1.70 -6.66
N LYS A 296 41.88 2.33 -7.82
CA LYS A 296 41.80 3.79 -7.95
C LYS A 296 40.34 4.22 -8.07
N LEU A 297 39.79 4.76 -7.00
CA LEU A 297 38.40 5.25 -6.95
C LEU A 297 38.24 6.54 -7.79
N GLU A 298 37.19 6.61 -8.60
CA GLU A 298 36.89 7.76 -9.46
C GLU A 298 35.98 8.79 -8.78
N TYR A 299 34.93 8.33 -8.07
CA TYR A 299 33.89 9.16 -7.48
C TYR A 299 34.20 9.52 -6.02
N ILE A 300 35.41 10.02 -5.77
CA ILE A 300 35.92 10.35 -4.42
C ILE A 300 35.12 11.44 -3.69
N HIS A 301 34.30 12.21 -4.41
CA HIS A 301 33.42 13.25 -3.86
C HIS A 301 32.06 12.70 -3.36
N TRP A 302 31.81 11.40 -3.52
CA TRP A 302 30.57 10.77 -3.08
C TRP A 302 30.68 10.26 -1.65
N PRO A 303 29.55 10.09 -0.95
CA PRO A 303 29.56 9.39 0.32
C PRO A 303 29.83 7.88 0.12
N SER A 304 30.38 7.26 1.16
CA SER A 304 30.50 5.81 1.29
C SER A 304 29.17 5.19 1.73
N LEU A 305 28.91 3.95 1.34
CA LEU A 305 27.92 3.12 2.02
C LEU A 305 28.44 2.74 3.40
N GLN A 306 27.61 2.88 4.42
CA GLN A 306 27.90 2.48 5.79
C GLN A 306 27.25 1.12 6.09
N CYS A 307 28.08 0.14 6.41
CA CYS A 307 27.71 -1.24 6.75
C CYS A 307 28.34 -1.66 8.10
N GLY A 308 28.12 -2.91 8.55
CA GLY A 308 28.72 -3.44 9.77
C GLY A 308 27.85 -3.30 11.02
N VAL A 309 28.33 -3.77 12.18
CA VAL A 309 27.64 -3.75 13.48
C VAL A 309 28.15 -2.60 14.37
N SER A 310 27.41 -2.26 15.43
CA SER A 310 27.86 -1.23 16.38
C SER A 310 29.22 -1.63 16.96
N GLY A 311 30.24 -0.78 16.78
CA GLY A 311 31.62 -1.04 17.22
C GLY A 311 32.60 -1.40 16.08
N ARG A 312 32.15 -1.92 14.93
CA ARG A 312 32.99 -2.16 13.75
C ARG A 312 32.27 -1.65 12.49
N GLN A 313 32.52 -0.38 12.18
CA GLN A 313 31.92 0.31 11.06
C GLN A 313 32.65 -0.06 9.76
N ILE A 314 31.91 -0.50 8.75
CA ILE A 314 32.45 -0.85 7.44
C ILE A 314 32.05 0.24 6.45
N TYR A 315 33.04 0.76 5.71
CA TYR A 315 32.85 1.77 4.68
C TYR A 315 33.11 1.16 3.29
N LEU A 316 32.06 1.10 2.48
CA LEU A 316 32.14 0.59 1.12
C LEU A 316 31.91 1.73 0.10
N PRO A 317 32.91 2.09 -0.71
CA PRO A 317 32.71 2.95 -1.87
C PRO A 317 31.60 2.40 -2.78
N MET A 318 30.78 3.27 -3.36
CA MET A 318 29.69 2.83 -4.22
C MET A 318 30.21 2.11 -5.49
N GLU A 319 31.41 2.46 -5.97
CA GLU A 319 32.05 1.83 -7.14
C GLU A 319 32.28 0.33 -6.97
N VAL A 320 32.57 -0.10 -5.75
CA VAL A 320 32.91 -1.49 -5.47
C VAL A 320 31.70 -2.33 -5.03
N CYS A 321 30.49 -1.81 -5.24
CA CYS A 321 29.25 -2.45 -4.78
C CYS A 321 28.28 -2.73 -5.93
N LYS A 322 27.57 -3.86 -5.83
CA LYS A 322 26.46 -4.24 -6.71
C LYS A 322 25.23 -4.58 -5.88
N LEU A 323 24.04 -4.19 -6.35
CA LEU A 323 22.78 -4.51 -5.68
C LEU A 323 22.45 -6.00 -5.82
N VAL A 324 22.17 -6.66 -4.69
CA VAL A 324 21.73 -8.06 -4.68
C VAL A 324 20.34 -8.18 -5.31
N GLN A 325 20.16 -9.17 -6.19
CA GLN A 325 18.90 -9.43 -6.88
C GLN A 325 17.78 -9.84 -5.91
N GLY A 326 16.53 -9.61 -6.30
CA GLY A 326 15.36 -10.16 -5.59
C GLY A 326 14.97 -9.37 -4.34
N GLN A 327 15.52 -8.17 -4.16
CA GLN A 327 15.18 -7.29 -3.06
C GLN A 327 14.00 -6.39 -3.42
N ARG A 328 12.94 -6.43 -2.61
CA ARG A 328 11.72 -5.64 -2.85
C ARG A 328 11.92 -4.17 -2.48
N TYR A 329 11.53 -3.26 -3.37
CA TYR A 329 11.45 -1.83 -3.10
C TYR A 329 10.16 -1.52 -2.32
N ARG A 330 10.29 -0.95 -1.12
CA ARG A 330 9.13 -0.63 -0.24
C ARG A 330 8.84 0.87 -0.11
N GLN A 331 9.73 1.68 -0.66
CA GLN A 331 9.62 3.12 -0.63
C GLN A 331 8.62 3.63 -1.66
N LYS A 332 8.23 4.90 -1.54
CA LYS A 332 7.29 5.53 -2.46
C LYS A 332 7.88 5.58 -3.87
N LEU A 333 7.15 5.02 -4.84
CA LEU A 333 7.52 5.07 -6.25
C LEU A 333 7.43 6.50 -6.81
N SER A 334 8.27 6.80 -7.81
CA SER A 334 8.13 8.02 -8.61
C SER A 334 6.80 8.02 -9.37
N THR A 335 6.32 9.19 -9.81
CA THR A 335 5.08 9.28 -10.59
C THR A 335 5.15 8.45 -11.88
N THR A 336 6.33 8.39 -12.50
CA THR A 336 6.59 7.62 -13.72
C THR A 336 6.55 6.12 -13.43
N GLN A 337 7.23 5.66 -12.37
CA GLN A 337 7.21 4.26 -11.94
C GLN A 337 5.80 3.81 -11.52
N ALA A 338 5.07 4.64 -10.76
CA ALA A 338 3.70 4.37 -10.36
C ALA A 338 2.75 4.27 -11.57
N ALA A 339 2.88 5.16 -12.55
CA ALA A 339 2.09 5.11 -13.78
C ALA A 339 2.36 3.83 -14.59
N LYS A 340 3.62 3.40 -14.69
CA LYS A 340 3.98 2.12 -15.33
C LYS A 340 3.39 0.93 -14.59
N LEU A 341 3.52 0.89 -13.27
CA LEU A 341 2.93 -0.17 -12.44
C LEU A 341 1.42 -0.24 -12.67
N LEU A 342 0.71 0.89 -12.62
CA LEU A 342 -0.73 0.96 -12.90
C LEU A 342 -1.09 0.45 -14.30
N LYS A 343 -0.33 0.84 -15.32
CA LYS A 343 -0.55 0.37 -16.69
C LYS A 343 -0.46 -1.16 -16.81
N ILE A 344 0.43 -1.77 -16.04
CA ILE A 344 0.66 -3.23 -16.06
C ILE A 344 -0.40 -3.98 -15.24
N THR A 345 -0.83 -3.42 -14.10
CA THR A 345 -1.78 -4.07 -13.19
C THR A 345 -3.24 -3.86 -13.58
N CYS A 346 -3.58 -2.76 -14.26
CA CYS A 346 -4.93 -2.45 -14.75
C CYS A 346 -5.28 -3.29 -16.00
N LYS A 347 -5.49 -4.59 -15.79
CA LYS A 347 -5.89 -5.54 -16.84
C LYS A 347 -7.41 -5.67 -16.91
N ARG A 348 -7.94 -5.84 -18.12
CA ARG A 348 -9.34 -6.26 -18.34
C ARG A 348 -9.59 -7.64 -17.67
N PRO A 349 -10.82 -7.93 -17.19
CA PRO A 349 -11.11 -9.17 -16.47
C PRO A 349 -10.67 -10.45 -17.19
N GLN A 350 -10.89 -10.55 -18.51
CA GLN A 350 -10.45 -11.69 -19.32
C GLN A 350 -8.92 -11.88 -19.29
N ASN A 351 -8.16 -10.79 -19.47
CA ASN A 351 -6.69 -10.82 -19.41
C ASN A 351 -6.18 -11.14 -18.01
N ARG A 352 -6.88 -10.70 -16.96
CA ARG A 352 -6.55 -11.05 -15.57
C ARG A 352 -6.80 -12.55 -15.34
N LEU A 353 -7.94 -13.07 -15.77
CA LEU A 353 -8.29 -14.49 -15.66
C LEU A 353 -7.25 -15.37 -16.36
N ASN A 354 -6.83 -15.02 -17.58
CA ASN A 354 -5.78 -15.76 -18.29
C ASN A 354 -4.46 -15.79 -17.51
N GLY A 355 -4.10 -14.66 -16.88
CA GLY A 355 -2.94 -14.60 -15.99
C GLY A 355 -3.07 -15.51 -14.77
N ILE A 356 -4.26 -15.54 -14.15
CA ILE A 356 -4.56 -16.41 -13.01
C ILE A 356 -4.48 -17.89 -13.42
N LEU A 357 -5.10 -18.27 -14.54
CA LEU A 357 -5.06 -19.63 -15.06
C LEU A 357 -3.63 -20.09 -15.37
N LYS A 358 -2.81 -19.21 -15.97
CA LYS A 358 -1.39 -19.50 -16.22
C LYS A 358 -0.61 -19.67 -14.92
N ALA A 359 -0.83 -18.79 -13.94
CA ALA A 359 -0.20 -18.91 -12.62
C ALA A 359 -0.64 -20.18 -11.89
N ALA A 360 -1.88 -20.62 -12.09
CA ALA A 360 -2.43 -21.79 -11.45
C ALA A 360 -1.80 -23.08 -12.03
N ARG A 361 -1.70 -23.21 -13.36
CA ARG A 361 -1.11 -24.38 -14.05
C ARG A 361 0.29 -24.81 -13.59
N GLY A 362 1.13 -23.87 -13.14
CA GLY A 362 2.48 -24.17 -12.62
C GLY A 362 2.59 -24.21 -11.10
N ASN A 363 1.47 -24.13 -10.37
CA ASN A 363 1.40 -24.06 -8.90
C ASN A 363 0.43 -25.09 -8.28
N PHE A 364 -0.14 -25.98 -9.11
CA PHE A 364 -1.06 -27.04 -8.68
C PHE A 364 -0.38 -28.35 -8.26
N ASP A 365 0.96 -28.40 -8.25
CA ASP A 365 1.72 -29.51 -7.65
C ASP A 365 1.65 -29.45 -6.10
N VAL A 366 0.43 -29.44 -5.57
CA VAL A 366 0.14 -29.56 -4.14
C VAL A 366 0.21 -31.03 -3.71
N GLU A 367 -0.03 -31.95 -4.64
CA GLU A 367 -0.02 -33.39 -4.41
C GLU A 367 1.37 -33.91 -4.01
N GLU A 368 2.45 -33.40 -4.62
CA GLU A 368 3.81 -33.94 -4.46
C GLU A 368 4.40 -33.73 -3.05
N LEU A 369 3.90 -32.75 -2.30
CA LEU A 369 4.42 -32.36 -0.97
C LEU A 369 3.38 -32.45 0.15
N THR A 370 2.09 -32.61 -0.19
CA THR A 370 1.07 -32.98 0.80
C THR A 370 0.82 -34.48 0.85
N GLU A 371 1.61 -35.27 0.10
CA GLU A 371 1.44 -36.72 -0.01
C GLU A 371 0.01 -37.13 -0.45
N GLY A 372 -0.67 -36.25 -1.21
CA GLY A 372 -2.06 -36.44 -1.63
C GLY A 372 -3.12 -36.02 -0.59
N GLU A 373 -2.74 -35.56 0.60
CA GLU A 373 -3.65 -35.17 1.68
C GLU A 373 -4.41 -33.86 1.39
N PHE A 374 -3.95 -33.05 0.42
CA PHE A 374 -4.62 -31.83 -0.03
C PHE A 374 -4.48 -31.63 -1.54
N SER A 375 -5.61 -31.44 -2.22
CA SER A 375 -5.64 -31.15 -3.66
C SER A 375 -6.62 -30.04 -4.00
N ALA A 376 -6.55 -29.53 -5.22
CA ALA A 376 -7.47 -28.50 -5.71
C ALA A 376 -7.88 -28.75 -7.16
N THR A 377 -9.07 -28.31 -7.54
CA THR A 377 -9.53 -28.40 -8.93
C THR A 377 -8.64 -27.59 -9.86
N GLY A 378 -8.41 -28.08 -11.08
CA GLY A 378 -7.63 -27.36 -12.10
C GLY A 378 -8.33 -26.15 -12.72
N PHE A 379 -9.63 -25.95 -12.47
CA PHE A 379 -10.44 -24.88 -13.04
C PHE A 379 -11.07 -23.99 -11.96
N PRO A 380 -11.21 -22.67 -12.21
CA PRO A 380 -11.84 -21.77 -11.27
C PRO A 380 -13.32 -22.09 -11.07
N LYS A 381 -13.83 -21.82 -9.86
CA LYS A 381 -15.24 -22.03 -9.50
C LYS A 381 -16.15 -21.15 -10.36
N VAL A 382 -17.22 -21.78 -10.81
CA VAL A 382 -18.38 -21.13 -11.43
C VAL A 382 -19.41 -20.88 -10.32
N LEU A 383 -19.86 -19.64 -10.17
CA LEU A 383 -20.90 -19.27 -9.22
C LEU A 383 -22.07 -18.59 -9.94
N TYR A 384 -23.26 -18.74 -9.37
CA TYR A 384 -24.46 -18.04 -9.80
C TYR A 384 -24.64 -16.78 -8.95
N GLY A 385 -24.64 -15.63 -9.61
CA GLY A 385 -24.94 -14.34 -9.01
C GLY A 385 -26.32 -13.81 -9.45
N SER A 386 -26.73 -12.70 -8.84
CA SER A 386 -27.88 -11.90 -9.26
C SER A 386 -27.43 -10.47 -9.56
N VAL A 387 -27.83 -9.92 -10.70
CA VAL A 387 -27.70 -8.50 -11.03
C VAL A 387 -28.97 -7.80 -10.55
N LEU A 388 -28.83 -6.96 -9.53
CA LEU A 388 -29.93 -6.17 -8.99
C LEU A 388 -30.28 -5.01 -9.94
N SER A 389 -31.56 -4.67 -10.04
CA SER A 389 -32.01 -3.48 -10.76
C SER A 389 -31.45 -2.22 -10.11
N ALA A 390 -30.94 -1.29 -10.92
CA ALA A 390 -30.50 -0.01 -10.41
C ALA A 390 -31.70 0.79 -9.87
N PRO A 391 -31.55 1.48 -8.73
CA PRO A 391 -32.63 2.32 -8.22
C PRO A 391 -32.81 3.55 -9.12
N LEU A 392 -34.05 4.03 -9.23
CA LEU A 392 -34.38 5.23 -9.99
C LEU A 392 -33.91 6.47 -9.23
N LEU A 393 -33.23 7.38 -9.94
CA LEU A 393 -32.79 8.66 -9.43
C LEU A 393 -33.77 9.74 -9.85
N LYS A 394 -34.17 10.60 -8.90
CA LYS A 394 -34.96 11.79 -9.15
C LYS A 394 -34.09 13.04 -9.04
N TYR A 395 -34.25 13.93 -10.02
CA TYR A 395 -33.58 15.23 -10.14
C TYR A 395 -34.54 16.39 -9.88
N GLY A 396 -34.02 17.60 -9.72
CA GLY A 396 -34.79 18.78 -9.33
C GLY A 396 -35.73 19.33 -10.39
N ASN A 397 -35.55 18.95 -11.66
CA ASN A 397 -36.50 19.22 -12.74
C ASN A 397 -37.52 18.08 -12.94
N GLU A 398 -37.76 17.27 -11.90
CA GLU A 398 -38.65 16.10 -11.92
C GLU A 398 -38.23 14.98 -12.89
N GLU A 399 -37.06 15.11 -13.51
CA GLU A 399 -36.45 14.06 -14.34
C GLU A 399 -36.14 12.82 -13.51
N ILE A 400 -36.61 11.68 -14.00
CA ILE A 400 -36.35 10.36 -13.43
C ILE A 400 -35.37 9.64 -14.36
N PHE A 401 -34.27 9.15 -13.79
CA PHE A 401 -33.22 8.48 -14.54
C PHE A 401 -32.90 7.11 -13.93
N MET A 402 -32.85 6.08 -14.78
CA MET A 402 -32.35 4.76 -14.41
C MET A 402 -30.86 4.67 -14.72
N PRO A 403 -29.98 4.51 -13.73
CA PRO A 403 -28.55 4.33 -13.96
C PRO A 403 -28.26 3.07 -14.80
N ILE A 404 -27.38 3.20 -15.79
CA ILE A 404 -26.97 2.09 -16.66
C ILE A 404 -25.51 1.74 -16.32
N GLY A 405 -25.25 0.49 -15.98
CA GLY A 405 -23.90 0.03 -15.62
C GLY A 405 -23.29 0.77 -14.42
N GLY A 406 -24.14 1.32 -13.54
CA GLY A 406 -23.72 2.14 -12.39
C GLY A 406 -23.26 3.56 -12.76
N GLN A 407 -23.62 4.06 -13.95
CA GLN A 407 -23.24 5.39 -14.43
C GLN A 407 -24.48 6.26 -14.70
N TRP A 408 -24.32 7.57 -14.45
CA TRP A 408 -25.29 8.61 -14.74
C TRP A 408 -24.57 9.96 -14.87
N ASN A 409 -25.23 10.97 -15.43
CA ASN A 409 -24.68 12.31 -15.62
C ASN A 409 -25.73 13.40 -15.35
N MET A 410 -25.28 14.66 -15.33
CA MET A 410 -26.13 15.84 -15.16
C MET A 410 -26.66 16.42 -16.49
N ALA A 411 -26.43 15.74 -17.63
CA ALA A 411 -26.86 16.24 -18.93
C ALA A 411 -28.38 16.44 -18.95
N ASN A 412 -28.82 17.68 -19.21
CA ASN A 412 -30.21 18.15 -19.21
C ASN A 412 -30.96 17.97 -17.88
N LYS A 413 -30.24 17.94 -16.73
CA LYS A 413 -30.83 17.75 -15.40
C LYS A 413 -30.49 18.91 -14.47
N LYS A 414 -31.33 19.13 -13.46
CA LYS A 414 -31.06 20.07 -12.36
C LYS A 414 -30.94 19.36 -11.03
N ILE A 415 -30.19 19.94 -10.10
CA ILE A 415 -30.07 19.43 -8.73
C ILE A 415 -31.39 19.57 -7.96
N ILE A 416 -31.64 18.65 -7.02
CA ILE A 416 -32.87 18.63 -6.19
C ILE A 416 -32.99 19.88 -5.33
N ASP A 417 -31.95 20.15 -4.52
CA ASP A 417 -31.87 21.37 -3.74
C ASP A 417 -30.57 22.09 -4.09
N GLY A 418 -30.71 23.29 -4.66
CA GLY A 418 -29.60 24.19 -4.89
C GLY A 418 -29.18 24.90 -3.61
N GLY A 419 -27.93 24.73 -3.22
CA GLY A 419 -27.29 25.51 -2.17
C GLY A 419 -27.19 26.97 -2.59
N LYS A 420 -27.26 27.86 -1.60
CA LYS A 420 -27.14 29.31 -1.79
C LYS A 420 -25.74 29.77 -1.39
N VAL A 421 -25.02 30.40 -2.31
CA VAL A 421 -23.68 30.95 -2.10
C VAL A 421 -23.66 32.41 -2.56
N GLU A 422 -23.76 33.32 -1.60
CA GLU A 422 -23.76 34.78 -1.81
C GLU A 422 -22.37 35.38 -1.58
N ARG A 423 -21.65 34.87 -0.58
CA ARG A 423 -20.36 35.40 -0.14
C ARG A 423 -19.27 34.40 -0.40
N TRP A 424 -18.52 34.64 -1.48
CA TRP A 424 -17.41 33.78 -1.87
C TRP A 424 -16.21 34.60 -2.34
N ALA A 425 -15.04 33.98 -2.33
CA ALA A 425 -13.80 34.58 -2.78
C ALA A 425 -12.92 33.54 -3.51
N CYS A 426 -11.93 34.02 -4.26
CA CYS A 426 -10.95 33.18 -4.92
C CYS A 426 -9.52 33.56 -4.50
N LEU A 427 -8.74 32.55 -4.09
CA LEU A 427 -7.32 32.71 -3.79
C LEU A 427 -6.49 31.84 -4.75
N ASN A 428 -5.65 32.49 -5.55
CA ASN A 428 -4.79 31.84 -6.53
C ASN A 428 -3.34 31.77 -6.04
N PHE A 429 -2.86 30.56 -5.73
CA PHE A 429 -1.46 30.29 -5.40
C PHE A 429 -0.63 29.80 -6.60
N SER A 430 -1.23 29.77 -7.79
CA SER A 430 -0.59 29.29 -9.01
C SER A 430 -0.06 30.44 -9.87
N LYS A 431 0.68 30.08 -10.92
CA LYS A 431 1.16 31.01 -11.94
C LYS A 431 0.13 31.28 -13.04
N VAL A 432 -1.08 30.72 -12.93
CA VAL A 432 -2.15 30.96 -13.89
C VAL A 432 -2.50 32.46 -13.89
N PRO A 433 -2.57 33.12 -15.07
CA PRO A 433 -2.90 34.54 -15.17
C PRO A 433 -4.25 34.89 -14.53
N ALA A 434 -4.35 36.07 -13.92
CA ALA A 434 -5.58 36.54 -13.26
C ALA A 434 -6.81 36.46 -14.18
N LEU A 435 -6.69 36.89 -15.44
CA LEU A 435 -7.77 36.82 -16.43
C LEU A 435 -8.27 35.38 -16.67
N GLU A 436 -7.39 34.38 -16.67
CA GLU A 436 -7.80 32.98 -16.83
C GLU A 436 -8.51 32.45 -15.59
N VAL A 437 -8.10 32.91 -14.40
CA VAL A 437 -8.78 32.59 -13.14
C VAL A 437 -10.16 33.22 -13.08
N ASP A 438 -10.30 34.48 -13.50
CA ASP A 438 -11.58 35.20 -13.53
C ASP A 438 -12.56 34.54 -14.49
N ASN A 439 -12.09 34.20 -15.69
CA ASN A 439 -12.89 33.46 -16.68
C ASN A 439 -13.31 32.09 -16.14
N PHE A 440 -12.39 31.35 -15.52
CA PHE A 440 -12.68 30.06 -14.90
C PHE A 440 -13.76 30.17 -13.80
N CYS A 441 -13.61 31.15 -12.90
CA CYS A 441 -14.58 31.39 -11.84
C CYS A 441 -15.96 31.74 -12.42
N SER A 442 -16.01 32.65 -13.40
CA SER A 442 -17.25 33.05 -14.08
C SER A 442 -17.96 31.84 -14.71
N GLU A 443 -17.23 31.01 -15.44
CA GLU A 443 -17.77 29.79 -16.07
C GLU A 443 -18.22 28.75 -15.03
N LEU A 444 -17.49 28.60 -13.93
CA LEU A 444 -17.88 27.71 -12.85
C LEU A 444 -19.18 28.17 -12.17
N ILE A 445 -19.35 29.47 -11.94
CA ILE A 445 -20.55 30.03 -11.33
C ILE A 445 -21.74 29.92 -12.29
N ASN A 446 -21.52 30.21 -13.57
CA ASN A 446 -22.50 29.99 -14.63
C ASN A 446 -22.96 28.52 -14.63
N MET A 447 -22.01 27.58 -14.47
CA MET A 447 -22.35 26.17 -14.34
C MET A 447 -23.16 25.87 -13.07
N CYS A 448 -22.75 26.37 -11.90
CA CYS A 448 -23.49 26.23 -10.64
C CYS A 448 -24.95 26.69 -10.80
N ASN A 449 -25.16 27.88 -11.36
CA ASN A 449 -26.48 28.45 -11.61
C ASN A 449 -27.27 27.63 -12.66
N LYS A 450 -26.60 27.19 -13.74
CA LYS A 450 -27.20 26.34 -14.77
C LYS A 450 -27.76 25.03 -14.20
N ILE A 451 -27.02 24.40 -13.28
CA ILE A 451 -27.47 23.14 -12.65
C ILE A 451 -28.49 23.35 -11.52
N GLY A 452 -28.82 24.60 -11.16
CA GLY A 452 -29.90 24.93 -10.23
C GLY A 452 -29.46 25.45 -8.84
N MET A 453 -28.20 25.84 -8.66
CA MET A 453 -27.77 26.56 -7.46
C MET A 453 -28.19 28.04 -7.50
N VAL A 454 -28.16 28.70 -6.35
CA VAL A 454 -28.23 30.17 -6.27
C VAL A 454 -26.84 30.66 -5.89
N PHE A 455 -26.04 31.00 -6.90
CA PHE A 455 -24.64 31.38 -6.74
C PHE A 455 -24.41 32.80 -7.28
N GLU A 456 -23.99 33.71 -6.41
CA GLU A 456 -23.76 35.12 -6.74
C GLU A 456 -22.61 35.30 -7.73
N GLY A 457 -22.81 36.11 -8.77
CA GLY A 457 -21.92 36.19 -9.92
C GLY A 457 -20.56 36.80 -9.63
N LYS A 458 -20.48 37.73 -8.67
CA LYS A 458 -19.25 38.48 -8.36
C LYS A 458 -18.61 37.98 -7.06
N PRO A 459 -17.29 37.72 -7.05
CA PRO A 459 -16.56 37.41 -5.82
C PRO A 459 -16.39 38.65 -4.95
N LEU A 460 -16.25 38.45 -3.65
CA LEU A 460 -15.83 39.49 -2.70
C LEU A 460 -14.37 39.91 -2.92
N ALA A 461 -13.53 38.96 -3.34
CA ALA A 461 -12.13 39.19 -3.65
C ALA A 461 -11.59 38.10 -4.58
N VAL A 462 -10.71 38.49 -5.52
CA VAL A 462 -9.83 37.59 -6.25
C VAL A 462 -8.40 38.05 -6.00
N GLN A 463 -7.62 37.25 -5.27
CA GLN A 463 -6.23 37.58 -4.93
C GLN A 463 -5.28 36.54 -5.51
N GLN A 464 -4.14 37.00 -6.01
CA GLN A 464 -3.02 36.15 -6.37
C GLN A 464 -1.94 36.25 -5.30
N SER A 465 -1.54 35.11 -4.74
CA SER A 465 -0.40 35.02 -3.82
C SER A 465 0.74 34.30 -4.53
N SER A 466 1.85 35.03 -4.74
CA SER A 466 3.08 34.48 -5.30
C SER A 466 3.87 33.65 -4.27
N ASN A 467 3.57 33.77 -2.97
CA ASN A 467 4.27 33.09 -1.90
C ASN A 467 3.46 31.93 -1.32
N PHE A 468 3.45 30.80 -2.01
CA PHE A 468 2.83 29.56 -1.53
C PHE A 468 3.56 28.89 -0.35
N MET A 469 4.70 29.45 0.10
CA MET A 469 5.37 29.00 1.31
C MET A 469 4.70 29.54 2.58
N ASP A 470 3.92 30.62 2.46
CA ASP A 470 3.16 31.20 3.57
C ASP A 470 1.65 31.24 3.28
N ILE A 471 1.07 30.04 3.21
CA ILE A 471 -0.36 29.82 2.97
C ILE A 471 -1.22 30.46 4.07
N GLN A 472 -0.74 30.47 5.31
CA GLN A 472 -1.51 30.96 6.45
C GLN A 472 -1.68 32.47 6.36
N SER A 473 -0.60 33.23 6.19
CA SER A 473 -0.66 34.69 6.08
C SER A 473 -1.52 35.14 4.89
N ALA A 474 -1.46 34.43 3.75
CA ALA A 474 -2.29 34.73 2.59
C ALA A 474 -3.80 34.52 2.86
N LEU A 475 -4.15 33.46 3.59
CA LEU A 475 -5.54 33.21 3.99
C LEU A 475 -6.03 34.23 5.02
N GLU A 476 -5.21 34.56 6.02
CA GLU A 476 -5.54 35.55 7.05
C GLU A 476 -5.70 36.94 6.45
N SER A 477 -4.79 37.35 5.56
CA SER A 477 -4.85 38.64 4.87
C SER A 477 -6.10 38.79 3.99
N LEU A 478 -6.49 37.72 3.28
CA LEU A 478 -7.73 37.70 2.51
C LEU A 478 -8.95 37.90 3.43
N LEU A 479 -8.96 37.27 4.60
CA LEU A 479 -10.08 37.39 5.54
C LEU A 479 -10.14 38.75 6.22
N SER A 480 -9.00 39.32 6.59
CA SER A 480 -8.92 40.69 7.10
C SER A 480 -9.49 41.67 6.08
N TYR A 481 -9.05 41.57 4.82
CA TYR A 481 -9.60 42.38 3.73
C TYR A 481 -11.12 42.23 3.59
N ILE A 482 -11.64 41.00 3.61
CA ILE A 482 -13.08 40.76 3.53
C ILE A 482 -13.80 41.34 4.76
N SER A 483 -13.22 41.25 5.96
CA SER A 483 -13.83 41.78 7.18
C SER A 483 -13.95 43.30 7.17
N GLU A 484 -12.98 44.00 6.57
CA GLU A 484 -12.99 45.46 6.42
C GLU A 484 -14.08 45.95 5.46
N LEU A 485 -14.51 45.11 4.50
CA LEU A 485 -15.60 45.46 3.57
C LEU A 485 -16.99 45.47 4.23
N PHE A 486 -17.15 44.90 5.43
CA PHE A 486 -18.47 44.66 6.05
C PHE A 486 -18.54 45.13 7.52
N THR A 487 -17.92 46.27 7.85
CA THR A 487 -17.81 46.78 9.24
C THR A 487 -19.12 47.16 9.94
N ASP A 488 -20.24 47.32 9.21
CA ASP A 488 -21.43 48.02 9.72
C ASP A 488 -22.68 47.16 10.02
N GLU A 489 -22.61 45.82 9.99
CA GLU A 489 -23.78 44.99 10.34
C GLU A 489 -23.52 44.03 11.51
N GLY A 490 -24.34 44.19 12.58
CA GLY A 490 -24.35 43.41 13.82
C GLY A 490 -24.77 41.94 13.69
N ASN A 491 -24.36 41.26 12.63
CA ASN A 491 -24.39 39.81 12.53
C ASN A 491 -23.31 39.37 11.53
N CYS A 492 -22.20 38.79 12.03
CA CYS A 492 -21.03 38.39 11.25
C CYS A 492 -21.38 37.65 9.94
N GLN A 493 -21.43 38.35 8.80
CA GLN A 493 -21.66 37.72 7.51
C GLN A 493 -20.38 37.06 7.00
N ARG A 494 -20.06 35.90 7.59
CA ARG A 494 -18.88 35.08 7.27
C ARG A 494 -18.85 34.67 5.79
N LEU A 495 -17.64 34.60 5.22
CA LEU A 495 -17.34 33.98 3.93
C LEU A 495 -17.91 32.56 3.88
N GLN A 496 -18.77 32.26 2.90
CA GLN A 496 -19.44 30.95 2.78
C GLN A 496 -18.59 29.93 2.02
N LEU A 497 -17.84 30.38 1.00
CA LEU A 497 -17.02 29.50 0.16
C LEU A 497 -15.72 30.19 -0.27
N LEU A 498 -14.60 29.48 -0.14
CA LEU A 498 -13.32 29.88 -0.72
C LEU A 498 -12.93 28.95 -1.86
N ILE A 499 -12.84 29.49 -3.08
CA ILE A 499 -12.22 28.80 -4.22
C ILE A 499 -10.71 28.99 -4.12
N VAL A 500 -9.95 27.88 -4.18
CA VAL A 500 -8.49 27.93 -4.08
C VAL A 500 -7.87 27.30 -5.32
N VAL A 501 -7.13 28.06 -6.11
CA VAL A 501 -6.28 27.51 -7.16
C VAL A 501 -4.95 27.11 -6.52
N LEU A 502 -4.68 25.80 -6.50
CA LEU A 502 -3.50 25.22 -5.85
C LEU A 502 -2.21 25.61 -6.57
N PRO A 503 -1.04 25.59 -5.92
CA PRO A 503 0.25 25.68 -6.61
C PRO A 503 0.45 24.55 -7.63
N GLU A 504 1.34 24.75 -8.60
CA GLU A 504 1.80 23.67 -9.49
C GLU A 504 2.49 22.55 -8.70
N GLU A 505 3.15 22.92 -7.60
CA GLU A 505 3.80 21.99 -6.67
C GLU A 505 2.78 21.20 -5.84
N LYS A 506 3.10 19.92 -5.60
CA LYS A 506 2.26 19.04 -4.78
C LYS A 506 2.63 19.18 -3.30
N GLY A 507 1.64 19.04 -2.42
CA GLY A 507 1.86 18.97 -0.97
C GLY A 507 1.09 20.03 -0.18
N HIS A 508 0.64 21.10 -0.84
CA HIS A 508 -0.03 22.22 -0.18
C HIS A 508 -1.51 21.98 0.16
N TYR A 509 -2.17 21.04 -0.53
CA TYR A 509 -3.59 20.70 -0.31
C TYR A 509 -3.90 20.39 1.16
N GLY A 510 -3.05 19.59 1.81
CA GLY A 510 -3.24 19.21 3.22
C GLY A 510 -3.16 20.40 4.16
N THR A 511 -2.20 21.29 3.95
CA THR A 511 -2.01 22.52 4.73
C THR A 511 -3.20 23.46 4.57
N ILE A 512 -3.62 23.74 3.32
CA ILE A 512 -4.78 24.59 3.01
C ILE A 512 -6.03 24.03 3.70
N LYS A 513 -6.27 22.72 3.56
CA LYS A 513 -7.43 22.06 4.15
C LYS A 513 -7.42 22.11 5.67
N ARG A 514 -6.28 21.83 6.31
CA ARG A 514 -6.12 21.94 7.75
C ARG A 514 -6.45 23.35 8.24
N ILE A 515 -5.81 24.37 7.67
CA ILE A 515 -6.02 25.77 8.08
C ILE A 515 -7.49 26.18 7.89
N CYS A 516 -8.06 25.93 6.70
CA CYS A 516 -9.45 26.27 6.40
C CYS A 516 -10.44 25.56 7.33
N GLU A 517 -10.29 24.25 7.54
CA GLU A 517 -11.30 23.43 8.22
C GLU A 517 -11.15 23.43 9.75
N THR A 518 -9.93 23.59 10.29
CA THR A 518 -9.70 23.51 11.75
C THR A 518 -9.40 24.85 12.42
N GLN A 519 -8.84 25.83 11.71
CA GLN A 519 -8.45 27.12 12.31
C GLN A 519 -9.44 28.22 11.91
N LEU A 520 -9.75 28.33 10.62
CA LEU A 520 -10.56 29.41 10.08
C LEU A 520 -12.04 29.05 9.91
N GLY A 521 -12.39 27.76 9.98
CA GLY A 521 -13.73 27.21 9.76
C GLY A 521 -14.41 27.63 8.45
N ILE A 522 -13.64 27.69 7.36
CA ILE A 522 -14.10 28.08 6.03
C ILE A 522 -14.24 26.84 5.15
N VAL A 523 -15.38 26.77 4.46
CA VAL A 523 -15.60 25.76 3.43
C VAL A 523 -14.77 26.11 2.20
N SER A 524 -13.83 25.23 1.82
CA SER A 524 -12.94 25.47 0.68
C SER A 524 -13.12 24.46 -0.47
N GLN A 525 -13.03 24.95 -1.71
CA GLN A 525 -13.00 24.17 -2.95
C GLN A 525 -11.68 24.38 -3.68
N CYS A 526 -10.78 23.39 -3.59
CA CYS A 526 -9.48 23.45 -4.25
C CYS A 526 -9.55 22.95 -5.70
N CYS A 527 -8.89 23.65 -6.61
CA CYS A 527 -8.79 23.35 -8.04
C CYS A 527 -7.30 23.24 -8.44
N LEU A 528 -6.96 22.27 -9.30
CA LEU A 528 -5.60 22.15 -9.83
C LEU A 528 -5.39 23.13 -10.99
N PRO A 529 -4.21 23.77 -11.10
CA PRO A 529 -3.91 24.73 -12.18
C PRO A 529 -4.17 24.18 -13.57
N LYS A 530 -3.87 22.90 -13.81
CA LYS A 530 -4.06 22.27 -15.13
C LYS A 530 -5.52 22.26 -15.64
N TYR A 531 -6.50 22.49 -14.76
CA TYR A 531 -7.93 22.60 -15.11
C TYR A 531 -8.45 24.04 -15.13
N VAL A 532 -7.64 25.00 -14.66
CA VAL A 532 -7.92 26.43 -14.71
C VAL A 532 -7.19 26.97 -15.94
N LYS A 533 -7.82 26.84 -17.10
CA LYS A 533 -7.23 27.19 -18.40
C LYS A 533 -8.25 27.88 -19.29
N ALA A 534 -7.77 28.64 -20.26
CA ALA A 534 -8.60 29.29 -21.28
C ALA A 534 -9.63 28.36 -21.97
N LYS A 535 -9.29 27.10 -22.27
CA LYS A 535 -10.26 26.13 -22.80
C LYS A 535 -10.99 25.42 -21.66
N VAL A 536 -12.23 25.82 -21.43
CA VAL A 536 -13.11 25.28 -20.40
C VAL A 536 -13.41 23.81 -20.66
N ASN A 537 -13.28 23.00 -19.61
CA ASN A 537 -13.75 21.61 -19.60
C ASN A 537 -15.10 21.57 -18.87
N VAL A 538 -16.19 21.44 -19.64
CA VAL A 538 -17.57 21.44 -19.13
C VAL A 538 -17.80 20.32 -18.11
N GLU A 539 -17.35 19.11 -18.41
CA GLU A 539 -17.49 17.96 -17.50
C GLU A 539 -16.74 18.19 -16.17
N TYR A 540 -15.60 18.87 -16.20
CA TYR A 540 -14.88 19.24 -14.98
C TYR A 540 -15.66 20.25 -14.15
N LEU A 541 -16.19 21.31 -14.78
CA LEU A 541 -17.00 22.32 -14.09
C LEU A 541 -18.25 21.70 -13.46
N GLU A 542 -18.98 20.85 -14.18
CA GLU A 542 -20.15 20.14 -13.66
C GLU A 542 -19.80 19.33 -12.40
N ASN A 543 -18.71 18.56 -12.45
CA ASN A 543 -18.26 17.77 -11.29
C ASN A 543 -17.79 18.62 -10.10
N VAL A 544 -17.23 19.81 -10.34
CA VAL A 544 -16.87 20.76 -9.28
C VAL A 544 -18.12 21.41 -8.70
N ALA A 545 -19.08 21.84 -9.53
CA ALA A 545 -20.35 22.42 -9.11
C ALA A 545 -21.16 21.45 -8.23
N LEU A 546 -21.20 20.16 -8.57
CA LEU A 546 -21.83 19.13 -7.74
C LEU A 546 -21.21 19.02 -6.34
N LYS A 547 -19.89 19.24 -6.20
CA LYS A 547 -19.20 19.23 -4.90
C LYS A 547 -19.49 20.50 -4.11
N ILE A 548 -19.53 21.64 -4.78
CA ILE A 548 -19.87 22.93 -4.18
C ILE A 548 -21.29 22.89 -3.64
N ASN A 549 -22.25 22.32 -4.38
CA ASN A 549 -23.63 22.23 -3.93
C ASN A 549 -23.77 21.51 -2.59
N VAL A 550 -23.15 20.33 -2.46
CA VAL A 550 -23.15 19.55 -1.21
C VAL A 550 -22.49 20.32 -0.06
N LYS A 551 -21.39 21.02 -0.35
CA LYS A 551 -20.68 21.87 0.62
C LYS A 551 -21.50 23.08 1.08
N ALA A 552 -22.37 23.59 0.21
CA ALA A 552 -23.32 24.66 0.51
C ALA A 552 -24.63 24.13 1.13
N GLY A 553 -24.70 22.85 1.50
CA GLY A 553 -25.87 22.22 2.14
C GLY A 553 -26.95 21.73 1.17
N GLY A 554 -26.72 21.79 -0.14
CA GLY A 554 -27.65 21.32 -1.17
C GLY A 554 -27.62 19.80 -1.37
N ARG A 555 -28.64 19.29 -2.09
CA ARG A 555 -28.77 17.88 -2.48
C ARG A 555 -28.77 17.77 -4.00
N ASN A 556 -27.86 16.95 -4.55
CA ASN A 556 -27.71 16.82 -6.00
C ASN A 556 -28.82 15.98 -6.63
N ALA A 557 -29.09 14.78 -6.09
CA ALA A 557 -30.12 13.87 -6.54
C ALA A 557 -30.63 13.05 -5.34
N ILE A 558 -31.84 12.51 -5.45
CA ILE A 558 -32.43 11.60 -4.47
C ILE A 558 -32.85 10.30 -5.15
N LEU A 559 -33.09 9.26 -4.36
CA LEU A 559 -33.79 8.09 -4.86
C LEU A 559 -35.25 8.50 -5.10
N GLN A 560 -35.83 8.11 -6.23
CA GLN A 560 -37.24 8.40 -6.53
C GLN A 560 -38.16 7.78 -5.47
N GLU A 561 -37.85 6.55 -5.06
CA GLU A 561 -38.55 5.83 -4.01
C GLU A 561 -37.60 5.56 -2.83
N GLY A 562 -38.17 5.54 -1.63
CA GLY A 562 -37.45 5.13 -0.44
C GLY A 562 -36.99 3.68 -0.55
N LEU A 563 -35.86 3.36 0.07
CA LEU A 563 -35.44 1.97 0.22
C LEU A 563 -36.33 1.30 1.28
N PRO A 564 -36.92 0.12 0.98
CA PRO A 564 -37.68 -0.66 1.97
C PRO A 564 -36.85 -0.90 3.23
N PHE A 565 -37.50 -1.01 4.38
CA PHE A 565 -36.90 -1.13 5.72
C PHE A 565 -36.16 0.13 6.22
N LEU A 566 -35.46 0.84 5.34
CA LEU A 566 -34.73 2.06 5.71
C LEU A 566 -35.62 3.30 5.75
N SER A 567 -36.66 3.34 4.91
CA SER A 567 -37.51 4.54 4.74
C SER A 567 -38.84 4.44 5.47
N ASP A 568 -39.19 3.25 5.97
CA ASP A 568 -40.47 2.97 6.63
C ASP A 568 -40.55 3.59 8.04
N ILE A 569 -39.39 3.74 8.70
CA ILE A 569 -39.23 4.40 9.98
C ILE A 569 -37.99 5.30 9.96
N PRO A 570 -37.93 6.37 10.78
CA PRO A 570 -36.75 7.22 10.88
C PRO A 570 -35.50 6.40 11.20
N THR A 571 -34.63 6.24 10.20
CA THR A 571 -33.44 5.38 10.28
C THR A 571 -32.17 6.22 10.11
N ILE A 572 -31.14 5.89 10.88
CA ILE A 572 -29.80 6.48 10.74
C ILE A 572 -28.86 5.47 10.10
N ILE A 573 -28.10 5.91 9.09
CA ILE A 573 -27.09 5.06 8.44
C ILE A 573 -25.71 5.53 8.87
N PHE A 574 -24.91 4.62 9.41
CA PHE A 574 -23.50 4.86 9.76
C PHE A 574 -22.56 4.23 8.74
N GLY A 575 -21.56 5.00 8.32
CA GLY A 575 -20.39 4.51 7.61
C GLY A 575 -19.15 4.75 8.44
N ALA A 576 -18.35 3.71 8.68
CA ALA A 576 -17.08 3.81 9.40
C ALA A 576 -15.93 3.35 8.51
N ASP A 577 -14.85 4.12 8.47
CA ASP A 577 -13.62 3.80 7.76
C ASP A 577 -12.39 4.09 8.64
N VAL A 578 -11.35 3.26 8.48
CA VAL A 578 -10.06 3.41 9.17
C VAL A 578 -8.96 3.48 8.13
N SER A 579 -8.31 4.64 8.05
CA SER A 579 -7.16 4.85 7.19
C SER A 579 -5.87 4.76 7.99
N HIS A 580 -5.06 3.74 7.69
CA HIS A 580 -3.75 3.57 8.31
C HIS A 580 -2.70 4.48 7.63
N PRO A 581 -1.76 5.06 8.41
CA PRO A 581 -0.67 5.83 7.84
C PRO A 581 0.24 4.93 6.97
N HIS A 582 0.96 5.55 6.03
CA HIS A 582 1.99 4.83 5.27
C HIS A 582 3.02 4.24 6.25
N GLN A 583 3.64 3.10 5.92
CA GLN A 583 4.52 2.31 6.81
C GLN A 583 5.66 3.07 7.53
N GLU A 584 5.92 4.32 7.17
CA GLU A 584 6.95 5.18 7.76
C GLU A 584 6.42 6.18 8.80
N CYS A 585 5.10 6.31 8.98
CA CYS A 585 4.51 7.21 9.98
C CYS A 585 3.91 6.37 11.12
N THR A 586 4.64 6.24 12.24
CA THR A 586 4.30 5.36 13.36
C THR A 586 3.23 5.89 14.32
N HIS A 587 2.57 7.03 14.07
CA HIS A 587 1.91 7.75 15.17
C HIS A 587 0.44 8.18 15.06
N LEU A 588 -0.32 7.96 13.98
CA LEU A 588 -1.74 8.35 14.00
C LEU A 588 -2.65 7.43 13.17
N LEU A 589 -3.70 6.89 13.82
CA LEU A 589 -4.85 6.26 13.18
C LEU A 589 -5.95 7.31 13.02
N PHE A 590 -6.43 7.56 11.81
CA PHE A 590 -7.62 8.39 11.60
C PHE A 590 -8.86 7.51 11.53
N ARG A 591 -9.78 7.71 12.48
CA ARG A 591 -11.12 7.12 12.46
C ARG A 591 -12.08 8.17 11.93
N ARG A 592 -12.87 7.81 10.91
CA ARG A 592 -13.96 8.67 10.40
C ARG A 592 -15.29 7.95 10.59
N LEU A 593 -16.24 8.65 11.21
CA LEU A 593 -17.63 8.24 11.31
C LEU A 593 -18.47 9.23 10.50
N LEU A 594 -19.19 8.73 9.49
CA LEU A 594 -20.16 9.51 8.72
C LEU A 594 -21.56 9.03 9.11
N HIS A 595 -22.50 9.96 9.23
CA HIS A 595 -23.90 9.67 9.51
C HIS A 595 -24.80 10.32 8.46
N ARG A 596 -25.92 9.66 8.14
CA ARG A 596 -27.03 10.22 7.35
C ARG A 596 -28.32 10.05 8.14
N TRP A 597 -29.05 11.14 8.35
CA TRP A 597 -30.37 11.14 9.02
C TRP A 597 -31.48 11.15 7.97
N THR A 598 -32.48 10.27 8.09
CA THR A 598 -33.72 10.32 7.30
C THR A 598 -34.90 10.66 8.23
N GLY A 599 -35.10 11.95 8.49
CA GLY A 599 -36.10 12.52 9.41
C GLY A 599 -35.90 14.04 9.53
N LEU A 600 -36.83 14.80 10.15
CA LEU A 600 -36.91 16.27 10.20
C LEU A 600 -35.61 17.12 10.31
N LYS A 601 -35.65 18.36 9.79
CA LYS A 601 -34.63 19.40 10.03
C LYS A 601 -34.29 19.50 11.53
N LEU A 602 -33.05 19.19 11.91
CA LEU A 602 -32.50 19.64 13.19
C LEU A 602 -32.19 21.14 13.07
N GLN A 603 -33.00 21.96 13.75
CA GLN A 603 -32.52 23.24 14.25
C GLN A 603 -31.31 22.95 15.15
N ARG A 604 -30.25 23.72 14.88
CA ARG A 604 -29.00 23.82 15.61
C ARG A 604 -29.19 23.54 17.12
N ILE A 605 -28.66 22.43 17.61
CA ILE A 605 -28.40 22.24 19.04
C ILE A 605 -26.96 22.71 19.23
N ASP A 606 -26.80 23.91 19.77
CA ASP A 606 -25.51 24.38 20.27
C ASP A 606 -25.15 23.53 21.50
N VAL A 607 -23.95 22.93 21.48
CA VAL A 607 -23.31 22.27 22.64
C VAL A 607 -22.25 23.21 23.17
#